data_AF-A0A7J7EAQ1-F1
#
_entry.id   AF-A0A7J7EAQ1-F1
#
_cell.length_a   1.000
_cell.length_b   1.000
_cell.length_c   1.000
_cell.angle_alpha   90.00
_cell.angle_beta   90.00
_cell.angle_gamma   90.00
#
_symmetry.space_group_name_H-M   'P 1'
#
loop_
_entity.id
_entity.type
_entity.pdbx_description
1 polymer ?
#
loop_
_entity_poly.entity_id
_entity_poly.type
_entity_poly.pdbx_seq_one_letter_code
_entity_poly.pdbx_strand_id
1 'polypeptide(L)'
;SQNRSRPGATQRHGKTDDKEFSVHWHLIAVILGILCLLLLVTATVLGTKFLQCIREKHQQEEILRNLSQNCHNIQNAAYLKEQLLNKTLEYDILENETLQQKKKLDSLFIEKKRCDKYEQTFIQAQTHPDYYWIGLSYNEKESKWKWIDNDTSSGINLTIMSLPPGREECVFLTSTRIDNTDCSKTYNCI
;
A
#
# COMPACT_ATOMS: atom_id res chain seq x y z
N SER A 1 -75.25 96.85 -52.44
CA SER A 1 -74.81 96.68 -53.83
C SER A 1 -74.90 95.20 -54.16
N GLN A 2 -75.63 94.84 -55.23
CA GLN A 2 -75.45 93.70 -56.17
C GLN A 2 -74.83 92.40 -55.61
N ASN A 3 -75.30 91.15 -55.82
CA ASN A 3 -76.09 90.49 -56.85
C ASN A 3 -76.28 89.02 -56.34
N ARG A 4 -77.46 88.41 -56.43
CA ARG A 4 -77.93 87.56 -57.54
C ARG A 4 -77.27 86.16 -57.65
N SER A 5 -78.09 85.13 -57.36
CA SER A 5 -78.24 83.84 -58.10
C SER A 5 -77.37 82.60 -57.77
N ARG A 6 -78.04 81.64 -57.09
CA ARG A 6 -78.18 80.19 -57.45
C ARG A 6 -78.28 79.98 -58.98
N PRO A 7 -78.03 78.81 -59.61
CA PRO A 7 -78.54 77.50 -59.17
C PRO A 7 -77.75 76.24 -59.66
N GLY A 8 -78.31 75.05 -59.38
CA GLY A 8 -78.09 73.84 -60.19
C GLY A 8 -77.21 72.79 -59.49
N ALA A 9 -77.77 71.86 -58.71
CA ALA A 9 -78.46 70.63 -59.15
C ALA A 9 -77.49 69.54 -59.64
N THR A 10 -77.91 68.29 -59.39
CA THR A 10 -77.35 67.02 -59.89
C THR A 10 -76.17 66.52 -59.05
N GLN A 11 -76.11 65.30 -58.52
CA GLN A 11 -76.73 64.05 -58.93
C GLN A 11 -76.63 63.04 -57.76
N ARG A 12 -77.63 62.17 -57.59
CA ARG A 12 -77.40 60.88 -56.94
C ARG A 12 -76.29 60.17 -57.74
N HIS A 13 -75.15 59.95 -57.10
CA HIS A 13 -74.10 59.09 -57.64
C HIS A 13 -73.96 57.92 -56.67
N GLY A 14 -74.38 56.74 -57.14
CA GLY A 14 -74.18 55.50 -56.42
C GLY A 14 -72.70 55.31 -56.14
N LYS A 15 -72.40 54.73 -54.97
CA LYS A 15 -71.09 54.14 -54.72
C LYS A 15 -71.31 52.78 -54.12
N THR A 16 -71.48 51.82 -55.02
CA THR A 16 -71.49 50.39 -54.75
C THR A 16 -70.13 49.81 -55.10
N ASP A 17 -69.03 50.44 -54.65
CA ASP A 17 -67.67 49.97 -54.93
C ASP A 17 -66.84 49.69 -53.65
N ASP A 18 -67.43 49.88 -52.46
CA ASP A 18 -66.71 49.70 -51.19
C ASP A 18 -66.73 48.24 -50.68
N LYS A 19 -67.47 47.35 -51.36
CA LYS A 19 -67.53 45.91 -51.01
C LYS A 19 -66.48 45.06 -51.72
N GLU A 20 -66.03 45.44 -52.92
CA GLU A 20 -65.04 44.64 -53.67
C GLU A 20 -63.60 44.85 -53.15
N PHE A 21 -63.24 46.06 -52.68
CA PHE A 21 -61.91 46.33 -52.12
C PHE A 21 -61.70 45.72 -50.72
N SER A 22 -62.73 45.72 -49.88
CA SER A 22 -62.67 45.13 -48.54
C SER A 22 -62.37 43.62 -48.60
N VAL A 23 -62.94 42.93 -49.59
CA VAL A 23 -62.72 41.50 -49.82
C VAL A 23 -61.25 41.22 -50.19
N HIS A 24 -60.63 42.06 -51.02
CA HIS A 24 -59.23 41.89 -51.42
C HIS A 24 -58.25 42.04 -50.25
N TRP A 25 -58.45 43.04 -49.39
CA TRP A 25 -57.65 43.23 -48.18
C TRP A 25 -57.84 42.10 -47.16
N HIS A 26 -59.07 41.58 -47.03
CA HIS A 26 -59.33 40.40 -46.21
C HIS A 26 -58.58 39.16 -46.72
N LEU A 27 -58.53 38.92 -48.04
CA LEU A 27 -57.77 37.80 -48.61
C LEU A 27 -56.27 37.92 -48.36
N ILE A 28 -55.69 39.11 -48.53
CA ILE A 28 -54.27 39.35 -48.24
C ILE A 28 -53.96 39.12 -46.76
N ALA A 29 -54.81 39.64 -45.86
CA ALA A 29 -54.66 39.43 -44.42
C ALA A 29 -54.73 37.95 -44.04
N VAL A 30 -55.63 37.19 -44.66
CA VAL A 30 -55.75 35.74 -44.46
C VAL A 30 -54.48 35.01 -44.94
N ILE A 31 -53.96 35.35 -46.13
CA ILE A 31 -52.74 34.74 -46.67
C ILE A 31 -51.53 35.04 -45.78
N LEU A 32 -51.34 36.29 -45.36
CA LEU A 32 -50.27 36.67 -44.45
C LEU A 32 -50.38 35.96 -43.09
N GLY A 33 -51.60 35.80 -42.58
CA GLY A 33 -51.87 35.03 -41.37
C GLY A 33 -51.44 33.57 -41.50
N ILE A 34 -51.79 32.91 -42.61
CA ILE A 34 -51.40 31.51 -42.88
C ILE A 34 -49.88 31.39 -43.00
N LEU A 35 -49.23 32.29 -43.74
CA LEU A 35 -47.77 32.29 -43.87
C LEU A 35 -47.08 32.49 -42.51
N CYS A 36 -47.59 33.40 -41.69
CA CYS A 36 -47.09 33.62 -40.32
C CYS A 36 -47.21 32.35 -39.47
N LEU A 37 -48.36 31.66 -39.52
CA LEU A 37 -48.56 30.42 -38.79
C LEU A 37 -47.61 29.31 -39.25
N LEU A 38 -47.37 29.16 -40.56
CA LEU A 38 -46.42 28.19 -41.08
C LEU A 38 -44.98 28.52 -40.65
N LEU A 39 -44.62 29.80 -40.60
CA LEU A 39 -43.31 30.24 -40.10
C LEU A 39 -43.14 29.98 -38.59
N LEU A 40 -44.18 30.19 -37.79
CA LEU A 40 -44.15 29.88 -36.35
C LEU A 40 -44.02 28.37 -36.09
N VAL A 41 -44.73 27.53 -36.85
CA VAL A 41 -44.63 26.08 -36.73
C VAL A 41 -43.23 25.59 -37.09
N THR A 42 -42.65 26.09 -38.17
CA THR A 42 -41.28 25.71 -38.55
C THR A 42 -40.24 26.20 -37.55
N ALA A 43 -40.36 27.44 -37.04
CA ALA A 43 -39.47 27.97 -36.02
C ALA A 43 -39.53 27.18 -34.69
N THR A 44 -40.73 26.77 -34.26
CA THR A 44 -40.89 25.99 -33.02
C THR A 44 -40.32 24.57 -33.16
N VAL A 45 -40.53 23.90 -34.29
CA VAL A 45 -39.92 22.59 -34.57
C VAL A 45 -38.40 22.70 -34.63
N LEU A 46 -37.86 23.71 -35.31
CA LEU A 46 -36.41 23.89 -35.42
C LEU A 46 -35.78 24.26 -34.07
N GLY A 47 -36.44 25.11 -33.29
CA GLY A 47 -36.01 25.50 -31.94
C GLY A 47 -35.96 24.31 -30.98
N THR A 48 -36.97 23.45 -30.98
CA THR A 48 -36.97 22.24 -30.14
C THR A 48 -35.87 21.26 -30.54
N LYS A 49 -35.62 21.06 -31.85
CA LYS A 49 -34.52 20.22 -32.34
C LYS A 49 -33.14 20.78 -31.99
N PHE A 50 -32.97 22.10 -32.08
CA PHE A 50 -31.72 22.76 -31.70
C PHE A 50 -31.44 22.64 -30.19
N LEU A 51 -32.45 22.88 -29.35
CA LEU A 51 -32.32 22.71 -27.89
C LEU A 51 -32.10 21.26 -27.49
N GLN A 52 -32.72 20.32 -28.20
CA GLN A 52 -32.48 18.89 -28.01
C GLN A 52 -31.03 18.52 -28.35
N CYS A 53 -30.50 19.00 -29.48
CA CYS A 53 -29.11 18.78 -29.88
C CYS A 53 -28.11 19.34 -28.87
N ILE A 54 -28.34 20.56 -28.35
CA ILE A 54 -27.49 21.14 -27.31
C ILE A 54 -27.51 20.29 -26.03
N ARG A 55 -28.70 19.84 -25.62
CA ARG A 55 -28.88 19.00 -24.43
C ARG A 55 -28.15 17.66 -24.58
N GLU A 56 -28.33 16.98 -25.71
CA GLU A 56 -27.66 15.71 -26.00
C GLU A 56 -26.14 15.85 -26.02
N LYS A 57 -25.62 16.92 -26.64
CA LYS A 57 -24.17 17.20 -26.66
C LYS A 57 -23.60 17.43 -25.25
N HIS A 58 -24.27 18.22 -24.42
CA HIS A 58 -23.85 18.43 -23.02
C HIS A 58 -23.85 17.12 -22.24
N GLN A 59 -24.88 16.28 -22.44
CA GLN A 59 -25.00 14.99 -21.76
C GLN A 59 -23.91 14.00 -22.22
N GLN A 60 -23.53 14.01 -23.50
CA GLN A 60 -22.38 13.26 -24.03
C GLN A 60 -21.05 13.74 -23.42
N GLU A 61 -20.84 15.05 -23.29
CA GLU A 61 -19.63 15.61 -22.68
C GLU A 61 -19.51 15.26 -21.18
N GLU A 62 -20.60 15.18 -20.45
CA GLU A 62 -20.61 14.68 -19.06
C GLU A 62 -20.28 13.19 -18.99
N ILE A 63 -20.88 12.35 -19.85
CA ILE A 63 -20.55 10.92 -19.92
C ILE A 63 -19.06 10.75 -20.22
N LEU A 64 -18.52 11.49 -21.19
CA LEU A 64 -17.10 11.42 -21.56
C LEU A 64 -16.19 11.86 -20.42
N ARG A 65 -16.54 12.94 -19.72
CA ARG A 65 -15.80 13.40 -18.52
C ARG A 65 -15.81 12.36 -17.41
N ASN A 66 -16.96 11.76 -17.13
CA ASN A 66 -17.09 10.69 -16.14
C ASN A 66 -16.29 9.44 -16.52
N LEU A 67 -16.30 9.06 -17.81
CA LEU A 67 -15.56 7.91 -18.31
C LEU A 67 -14.04 8.15 -18.23
N SER A 68 -13.59 9.36 -18.59
CA SER A 68 -12.20 9.79 -18.46
C SER A 68 -11.73 9.75 -17.00
N GLN A 69 -12.52 10.33 -16.10
CA GLN A 69 -12.24 10.33 -14.66
C GLN A 69 -12.17 8.90 -14.10
N ASN A 70 -13.11 8.04 -14.49
CA ASN A 70 -13.11 6.64 -14.08
C ASN A 70 -11.90 5.88 -14.64
N CYS A 71 -11.48 6.15 -15.88
CA CYS A 71 -10.28 5.54 -16.46
C CYS A 71 -9.03 5.91 -15.65
N HIS A 72 -8.88 7.19 -15.29
CA HIS A 72 -7.78 7.65 -14.44
C HIS A 72 -7.81 7.01 -13.04
N ASN A 73 -9.01 6.86 -12.46
CA ASN A 73 -9.18 6.20 -11.16
C ASN A 73 -8.80 4.71 -11.21
N ILE A 74 -9.24 4.00 -12.26
CA ILE A 74 -8.91 2.58 -12.48
C ILE A 74 -7.40 2.41 -12.67
N GLN A 75 -6.77 3.29 -13.44
CA GLN A 75 -5.33 3.27 -13.66
C GLN A 75 -4.55 3.49 -12.36
N ASN A 76 -4.95 4.48 -11.55
CA ASN A 76 -4.35 4.71 -10.23
C ASN A 76 -4.53 3.51 -9.29
N ALA A 77 -5.71 2.87 -9.30
CA ALA A 77 -5.97 1.67 -8.50
C ALA A 77 -5.11 0.48 -8.94
N ALA A 78 -4.93 0.29 -10.25
CA ALA A 78 -4.07 -0.76 -10.80
C ALA A 78 -2.60 -0.54 -10.38
N TYR A 79 -2.10 0.69 -10.50
CA TYR A 79 -0.76 1.06 -10.04
C TYR A 79 -0.58 0.82 -8.54
N LEU A 80 -1.57 1.23 -7.72
CA LEU A 80 -1.52 1.00 -6.27
C LEU A 80 -1.52 -0.49 -5.91
N LYS A 81 -2.30 -1.30 -6.63
CA LYS A 81 -2.34 -2.76 -6.44
C LYS A 81 -1.00 -3.41 -6.80
N GLU A 82 -0.36 -2.97 -7.88
CA GLU A 82 0.97 -3.43 -8.27
C GLU A 82 2.03 -3.08 -7.23
N GLN A 83 2.01 -1.84 -6.72
CA GLN A 83 2.89 -1.40 -5.64
C GLN A 83 2.69 -2.22 -4.36
N LEU A 84 1.43 -2.51 -3.99
CA LEU A 84 1.12 -3.33 -2.83
C LEU A 84 1.61 -4.77 -3.02
N LEU A 85 1.39 -5.36 -4.19
CA LEU A 85 1.83 -6.70 -4.52
C LEU A 85 3.36 -6.83 -4.45
N ASN A 86 4.09 -5.84 -4.98
CA ASN A 86 5.55 -5.83 -4.91
C ASN A 86 6.05 -5.78 -3.45
N LYS A 87 5.46 -4.91 -2.62
CA LYS A 87 5.80 -4.84 -1.20
C LYS A 87 5.48 -6.13 -0.44
N THR A 88 4.36 -6.79 -0.76
CA THR A 88 4.04 -8.10 -0.18
C THR A 88 5.08 -9.15 -0.57
N LEU A 89 5.46 -9.20 -1.84
CA LEU A 89 6.49 -10.12 -2.32
C LEU A 89 7.85 -9.87 -1.64
N GLU A 90 8.24 -8.60 -1.47
CA GLU A 90 9.48 -8.22 -0.79
C GLU A 90 9.49 -8.68 0.68
N TYR A 91 8.37 -8.51 1.39
CA TYR A 91 8.21 -9.01 2.76
C TYR A 91 8.32 -10.53 2.84
N ASP A 92 7.64 -11.25 1.96
CA ASP A 92 7.66 -12.72 1.95
C ASP A 92 9.07 -13.27 1.65
N ILE A 93 9.81 -12.63 0.74
CA ILE A 93 11.22 -12.97 0.46
C ILE A 93 12.08 -12.75 1.70
N LEU A 94 11.96 -11.58 2.33
CA LEU A 94 12.73 -11.23 3.53
C LEU A 94 12.44 -12.19 4.70
N GLU A 95 11.17 -12.55 4.89
CA GLU A 95 10.76 -13.52 5.92
C GLU A 95 11.37 -14.90 5.66
N ASN A 96 11.32 -15.37 4.41
CA ASN A 96 11.92 -16.66 4.03
C ASN A 96 13.45 -16.65 4.21
N GLU A 97 14.15 -15.58 3.82
CA GLU A 97 15.60 -15.46 4.05
C GLU A 97 15.95 -15.50 5.55
N THR A 98 15.19 -14.78 6.37
CA THR A 98 15.37 -14.77 7.83
C THR A 98 15.17 -16.17 8.42
N LEU A 99 14.15 -16.89 7.94
CA LEU A 99 13.89 -18.27 8.36
C LEU A 99 15.04 -19.21 7.96
N GLN A 100 15.61 -19.05 6.76
CA GLN A 100 16.76 -19.83 6.30
C GLN A 100 18.00 -19.57 7.16
N GLN A 101 18.28 -18.30 7.49
CA GLN A 101 19.39 -17.94 8.37
C GLN A 101 19.20 -18.53 9.77
N LYS A 102 17.99 -18.48 10.32
CA LYS A 102 17.67 -19.08 11.62
C LYS A 102 17.91 -20.60 11.61
N LYS A 103 17.43 -21.31 10.58
CA LYS A 103 17.68 -22.76 10.44
C LYS A 103 19.18 -23.08 10.36
N LYS A 104 19.95 -22.27 9.65
CA LYS A 104 21.41 -22.43 9.55
C LYS A 104 22.07 -22.21 10.92
N LEU A 105 21.66 -21.19 11.66
CA LEU A 105 22.15 -20.92 13.01
C LEU A 105 21.82 -22.08 13.97
N ASP A 106 20.61 -22.60 13.93
CA ASP A 106 20.18 -23.73 14.75
C ASP A 106 21.02 -24.99 14.44
N SER A 107 21.30 -25.24 13.15
CA SER A 107 22.19 -26.33 12.73
C SER A 107 23.61 -26.17 13.27
N LEU A 108 24.19 -24.97 13.20
CA LEU A 108 25.51 -24.67 13.74
C LEU A 108 25.55 -24.86 15.26
N PHE A 109 24.48 -24.49 15.96
CA PHE A 109 24.38 -24.68 17.41
C PHE A 109 24.32 -26.16 17.79
N ILE A 110 23.58 -26.98 17.03
CA ILE A 110 23.53 -28.44 17.23
C ILE A 110 24.90 -29.08 16.99
N GLU A 111 25.60 -28.65 15.94
CA GLU A 111 26.93 -29.15 15.61
C GLU A 111 27.95 -28.79 16.69
N LYS A 112 27.97 -27.53 17.14
CA LYS A 112 28.82 -27.08 18.26
C LYS A 112 28.57 -27.92 19.51
N LYS A 113 27.30 -28.06 19.91
CA LYS A 113 26.91 -28.86 21.07
C LYS A 113 27.34 -30.34 20.95
N ARG A 114 27.41 -30.86 19.73
CA ARG A 114 27.89 -32.22 19.46
C ARG A 114 29.40 -32.32 19.67
N CYS A 115 30.18 -31.36 19.16
CA CYS A 115 31.62 -31.28 19.37
C CYS A 115 31.96 -31.17 20.86
N ASP A 116 31.28 -30.28 21.58
CA ASP A 116 31.45 -30.10 23.03
C ASP A 116 31.27 -31.44 23.79
N LYS A 117 30.24 -32.22 23.41
CA LYS A 117 29.98 -33.54 24.01
C LYS A 117 31.06 -34.58 23.68
N TYR A 118 31.56 -34.60 22.43
CA TYR A 118 32.61 -35.53 22.03
C TYR A 118 33.93 -35.24 22.71
N GLU A 119 34.31 -33.96 22.77
CA GLU A 119 35.51 -33.51 23.48
C GLU A 119 35.45 -33.93 24.95
N GLN A 120 34.33 -33.67 25.64
CA GLN A 120 34.13 -34.11 27.02
C GLN A 120 34.30 -35.63 27.18
N THR A 121 33.67 -36.42 26.31
CA THR A 121 33.74 -37.89 26.39
C THR A 121 35.15 -38.43 26.11
N PHE A 122 35.85 -37.82 25.15
CA PHE A 122 37.22 -38.20 24.79
C PHE A 122 38.20 -37.92 25.94
N ILE A 123 38.14 -36.72 26.53
CA ILE A 123 39.01 -36.36 27.65
C ILE A 123 38.67 -37.24 28.87
N GLN A 124 37.40 -37.51 29.15
CA GLN A 124 37.01 -38.43 30.24
C GLN A 124 37.54 -39.85 30.02
N ALA A 125 37.55 -40.36 28.79
CA ALA A 125 38.08 -41.68 28.47
C ALA A 125 39.60 -41.75 28.65
N GLN A 126 40.34 -40.71 28.25
CA GLN A 126 41.80 -40.67 28.39
C GLN A 126 42.28 -40.44 29.82
N THR A 127 41.45 -39.80 30.65
CA THR A 127 41.82 -39.46 32.03
C THR A 127 41.55 -40.60 33.01
N HIS A 128 41.02 -41.76 32.60
CA HIS A 128 40.85 -42.90 33.50
C HIS A 128 42.17 -43.68 33.70
N PRO A 129 42.57 -44.02 34.94
CA PRO A 129 41.91 -43.79 36.23
C PRO A 129 42.40 -42.54 37.00
N ASP A 130 43.28 -41.75 36.39
CA ASP A 130 44.05 -40.70 37.06
C ASP A 130 43.29 -39.37 37.22
N TYR A 131 43.93 -38.46 37.94
CA TYR A 131 43.46 -37.11 38.20
C TYR A 131 44.32 -36.15 37.39
N TYR A 132 43.66 -35.21 36.70
CA TYR A 132 44.34 -34.27 35.82
C TYR A 132 43.97 -32.84 36.17
N TRP A 133 44.96 -31.96 36.26
CA TRP A 133 44.74 -30.52 36.34
C TRP A 133 44.20 -30.00 35.01
N ILE A 134 43.18 -29.14 35.07
CA ILE A 134 42.73 -28.37 33.91
C ILE A 134 43.08 -26.89 34.14
N GLY A 135 43.29 -26.14 33.06
CA GLY A 135 43.73 -24.74 33.10
C GLY A 135 42.71 -23.73 33.65
N LEU A 136 41.81 -24.13 34.56
CA LEU A 136 40.84 -23.27 35.21
C LEU A 136 41.19 -23.09 36.69
N SER A 137 41.32 -21.83 37.13
CA SER A 137 41.60 -21.49 38.52
C SER A 137 40.81 -20.25 38.98
N TYR A 138 40.67 -20.09 40.28
CA TYR A 138 40.00 -18.95 40.88
C TYR A 138 40.96 -17.76 41.00
N ASN A 139 40.60 -16.62 40.44
CA ASN A 139 41.36 -15.38 40.59
C ASN A 139 40.74 -14.56 41.72
N GLU A 140 41.42 -14.51 42.87
CA GLU A 140 40.95 -13.76 44.04
C GLU A 140 40.79 -12.26 43.80
N LYS A 141 41.76 -11.64 43.08
CA LYS A 141 41.77 -10.20 42.81
C LYS A 141 40.57 -9.76 41.99
N GLU A 142 40.17 -10.60 41.03
CA GLU A 142 39.01 -10.36 40.17
C GLU A 142 37.74 -11.03 40.68
N SER A 143 37.84 -11.80 41.77
CA SER A 143 36.76 -12.60 42.36
C SER A 143 35.99 -13.44 41.33
N LYS A 144 36.72 -14.10 40.41
CA LYS A 144 36.13 -14.92 39.34
C LYS A 144 37.04 -16.06 38.90
N TRP A 145 36.44 -17.14 38.42
CA TRP A 145 37.15 -18.23 37.73
C TRP A 145 37.72 -17.75 36.39
N LYS A 146 38.97 -18.12 36.08
CA LYS A 146 39.65 -17.76 34.83
C LYS A 146 40.38 -18.95 34.21
N TRP A 147 40.27 -19.07 32.90
CA TRP A 147 41.13 -19.93 32.11
C TRP A 147 42.51 -19.32 31.96
N ILE A 148 43.54 -20.17 31.95
CA ILE A 148 44.92 -19.77 31.70
C ILE A 148 45.10 -19.16 30.30
N ASP A 149 44.31 -19.60 29.32
CA ASP A 149 44.45 -19.19 27.91
C ASP A 149 43.68 -17.91 27.55
N ASN A 150 43.03 -17.26 28.52
CA ASN A 150 42.20 -16.06 28.32
C ASN A 150 41.01 -16.24 27.33
N ASP A 151 40.81 -17.44 26.78
CA ASP A 151 39.65 -17.78 25.95
C ASP A 151 38.43 -18.13 26.83
N THR A 152 37.24 -17.79 26.36
CA THR A 152 36.03 -17.71 27.19
C THR A 152 35.20 -19.00 27.22
N SER A 153 35.54 -20.06 26.47
CA SER A 153 34.90 -21.37 26.71
C SER A 153 35.69 -22.53 26.11
N SER A 154 36.28 -23.40 26.95
CA SER A 154 36.27 -24.82 26.60
C SER A 154 34.80 -25.27 26.62
N GLY A 155 34.33 -26.06 25.65
CA GLY A 155 32.94 -26.55 25.56
C GLY A 155 32.43 -27.38 26.75
N ILE A 156 33.22 -27.46 27.82
CA ILE A 156 32.89 -28.11 29.07
C ILE A 156 31.94 -27.20 29.87
N ASN A 157 30.70 -27.65 30.07
CA ASN A 157 29.74 -26.99 30.96
C ASN A 157 30.18 -27.18 32.42
N LEU A 158 30.89 -26.19 32.96
CA LEU A 158 31.45 -26.22 34.30
C LEU A 158 30.51 -25.54 35.28
N THR A 159 29.67 -26.33 35.95
CA THR A 159 28.84 -25.89 37.09
C THR A 159 29.68 -25.25 38.22
N ILE A 160 30.99 -25.50 38.23
CA ILE A 160 31.98 -24.88 39.13
C ILE A 160 31.99 -23.35 38.99
N MET A 161 31.76 -22.78 37.80
CA MET A 161 31.76 -21.33 37.62
C MET A 161 30.66 -20.62 38.42
N SER A 162 29.60 -21.34 38.80
CA SER A 162 28.49 -20.83 39.61
C SER A 162 28.59 -21.19 41.09
N LEU A 163 29.60 -21.96 41.51
CA LEU A 163 29.78 -22.33 42.91
C LEU A 163 30.44 -21.18 43.69
N PRO A 164 29.97 -20.87 44.92
CA PRO A 164 30.64 -19.91 45.77
C PRO A 164 32.06 -20.41 46.08
N PRO A 165 33.08 -19.53 45.99
CA PRO A 165 34.46 -19.95 46.19
C PRO A 165 34.64 -20.49 47.61
N GLY A 166 35.10 -21.75 47.71
CA GLY A 166 35.65 -22.30 48.94
C GLY A 166 37.09 -21.80 49.17
N ARG A 167 37.82 -22.42 50.11
CA ARG A 167 39.28 -22.19 50.29
C ARG A 167 40.15 -22.78 49.18
N GLU A 168 39.56 -23.22 48.07
CA GLU A 168 40.15 -24.13 47.09
C GLU A 168 40.05 -23.55 45.67
N GLU A 169 41.22 -23.37 45.04
CA GLU A 169 41.44 -22.41 43.96
C GLU A 169 41.74 -23.05 42.58
N CYS A 170 41.95 -24.36 42.50
CA CYS A 170 42.28 -25.06 41.25
C CYS A 170 41.25 -26.14 40.90
N VAL A 171 41.05 -26.39 39.61
CA VAL A 171 40.07 -27.36 39.11
C VAL A 171 40.78 -28.58 38.52
N PHE A 172 40.34 -29.76 38.92
CA PHE A 172 40.80 -31.02 38.35
C PHE A 172 39.66 -31.75 37.63
N LEU A 173 40.06 -32.61 36.69
CA LEU A 173 39.21 -33.47 35.90
C LEU A 173 39.58 -34.93 36.16
N THR A 174 38.55 -35.77 36.17
CA THR A 174 38.64 -37.24 36.16
C THR A 174 37.70 -37.78 35.10
N SER A 175 37.78 -39.08 34.84
CA SER A 175 36.84 -39.79 33.96
C SER A 175 35.35 -39.62 34.31
N THR A 176 35.00 -39.23 35.54
CA THR A 176 33.60 -39.18 36.00
C THR A 176 33.12 -37.80 36.46
N ARG A 177 34.03 -36.90 36.84
CA ARG A 177 33.67 -35.59 37.38
C ARG A 177 34.74 -34.55 37.16
N ILE A 178 34.32 -33.29 37.25
CA ILE A 178 35.17 -32.11 37.34
C ILE A 178 34.83 -31.46 38.67
N ASP A 179 35.85 -31.13 39.46
CA ASP A 179 35.67 -30.60 40.82
C ASP A 179 36.83 -29.66 41.18
N ASN A 180 36.65 -28.84 42.21
CA ASN A 180 37.71 -27.98 42.72
C ASN A 180 38.44 -28.62 43.91
N THR A 181 39.70 -28.22 44.12
CA THR A 181 40.52 -28.64 45.26
C THR A 181 41.70 -27.68 45.44
N ASP A 182 42.46 -27.87 46.52
CA ASP A 182 43.70 -27.15 46.81
C ASP A 182 44.77 -27.36 45.72
N CYS A 183 45.37 -26.26 45.24
CA CYS A 183 46.37 -26.24 44.16
C CYS A 183 47.70 -26.92 44.52
N SER A 184 47.97 -27.21 45.81
CA SER A 184 49.18 -27.92 46.25
C SER A 184 49.13 -29.43 46.01
N LYS A 185 47.97 -29.97 45.58
CA LYS A 185 47.84 -31.39 45.23
C LYS A 185 48.66 -31.75 43.98
N THR A 186 49.22 -32.95 44.00
CA THR A 186 49.98 -33.50 42.87
C THR A 186 49.05 -34.36 42.01
N TYR A 187 48.73 -33.87 40.82
CA TYR A 187 47.97 -34.55 39.78
C TYR A 187 48.72 -34.47 38.45
N ASN A 188 48.30 -35.28 37.47
CA ASN A 188 48.82 -35.19 36.12
C ASN A 188 48.34 -33.88 35.47
N CYS A 189 48.99 -33.43 34.39
CA CYS A 189 48.56 -32.25 33.64
C CYS A 189 48.15 -32.65 32.22
N ILE A 190 47.15 -31.95 31.68
CA ILE A 190 46.64 -32.06 30.32
C ILE A 190 46.65 -30.67 29.70
#